data_AF-A0A4V1UHK4-F1
#
_entry.id   AF-A0A4V1UHK4-F1
#
_cell.length_a   1.000
_cell.length_b   1.000
_cell.length_c   1.000
_cell.angle_alpha   90.00
_cell.angle_beta   90.00
_cell.angle_gamma   90.00
#
_symmetry.space_group_name_H-M   'P 1'
#
loop_
_entity.id
_entity.type
_entity.pdbx_description
1 polymer ?
#
loop_
_entity_poly.entity_id
_entity_poly.type
_entity_poly.pdbx_seq_one_letter_code
_entity_poly.pdbx_strand_id
1 'polypeptide(L)'
;MRIVDIRERTAPIASPIANAFIDFSKMTLSLVAVVTDVIRDGKPVIGYGFNSNGRYGQGGLIRERFAPRILHAAPESLLDAEGGNLDPGKVWAAMFTNEKPG
;
A
#
# COMPACT_ATOMS: atom_id res chain seq x y z
N MET A 1 14.01 -6.28 11.13
CA MET A 1 13.53 -5.08 10.39
C MET A 1 12.04 -4.90 10.65
N ARG A 2 11.48 -3.73 10.33
CA ARG A 2 10.03 -3.50 10.40
C ARG A 2 9.56 -2.41 9.44
N ILE A 3 8.27 -2.43 9.14
CA ILE A 3 7.57 -1.30 8.53
C ILE A 3 7.31 -0.27 9.64
N VAL A 4 7.81 0.95 9.45
CA VAL A 4 7.69 2.04 10.43
C VAL A 4 6.59 3.04 10.08
N ASP A 5 6.20 3.11 8.81
CA ASP A 5 5.17 4.02 8.32
C ASP A 5 4.61 3.52 6.98
N ILE A 6 3.34 3.80 6.72
CA ILE A 6 2.71 3.57 5.40
C ILE A 6 1.95 4.84 5.05
N ARG A 7 2.42 5.52 4.00
CA ARG A 7 1.85 6.78 3.52
C ARG A 7 1.04 6.53 2.27
N GLU A 8 -0.11 7.18 2.16
CA GLU A 8 -0.91 7.22 0.95
C GLU A 8 -1.16 8.67 0.55
N ARG A 9 -1.11 8.94 -0.75
CA ARG A 9 -1.61 10.19 -1.33
C ARG A 9 -2.40 9.90 -2.60
N THR A 10 -3.63 10.39 -2.63
CA THR A 10 -4.44 10.36 -3.84
C THR A 10 -3.96 11.46 -4.79
N ALA A 11 -3.66 11.09 -6.04
CA ALA A 11 -3.17 12.00 -7.07
C ALA A 11 -4.09 11.97 -8.30
N PRO A 12 -4.36 13.12 -8.95
CA PRO A 12 -5.12 13.17 -10.19
C PRO A 12 -4.28 12.64 -11.36
N ILE A 13 -4.92 11.84 -12.21
CA ILE A 13 -4.43 11.46 -13.55
C ILE A 13 -5.49 11.83 -14.60
N ALA A 14 -6.22 12.89 -14.31
CA ALA A 14 -7.36 13.35 -15.09
C ALA A 14 -6.92 13.84 -16.48
N SER A 15 -7.68 13.46 -17.50
CA SER A 15 -7.48 13.91 -18.88
C SER A 15 -8.79 13.83 -19.66
N PRO A 16 -8.93 14.50 -20.81
CA PRO A 16 -10.17 14.50 -21.60
C PRO A 16 -10.38 13.22 -22.42
N ILE A 17 -9.53 12.19 -22.27
CA ILE A 17 -9.70 10.93 -23.01
C ILE A 17 -10.94 10.17 -22.54
N ALA A 18 -11.54 9.40 -23.45
CA ALA A 18 -12.67 8.54 -23.15
C ALA A 18 -12.56 7.24 -23.95
N ASN A 19 -13.24 6.21 -23.46
CA ASN A 19 -13.49 4.98 -24.20
C ASN A 19 -15.00 4.73 -24.29
N ALA A 20 -15.41 3.55 -24.77
CA ALA A 20 -16.83 3.22 -24.95
C ALA A 20 -17.66 3.17 -23.64
N PHE A 21 -17.03 3.18 -22.47
CA PHE A 21 -17.70 3.01 -21.17
C PHE A 21 -17.51 4.20 -20.21
N ILE A 22 -16.34 4.83 -20.20
CA ILE A 22 -15.99 5.88 -19.23
C ILE A 22 -15.19 7.02 -19.87
N ASP A 23 -15.29 8.21 -19.29
CA ASP A 23 -14.33 9.31 -19.47
C ASP A 23 -13.33 9.37 -18.29
N PHE A 24 -12.20 10.02 -18.50
CA PHE A 24 -11.10 10.10 -17.52
C PHE A 24 -11.02 11.48 -16.86
N SER A 25 -12.03 12.34 -16.99
CA SER A 25 -11.98 13.74 -16.53
C SER A 25 -11.81 13.90 -15.02
N LYS A 26 -12.12 12.86 -14.25
CA LYS A 26 -12.01 12.82 -12.77
C LYS A 26 -11.11 11.70 -12.27
N MET A 27 -10.35 11.06 -13.16
CA MET A 27 -9.58 9.86 -12.81
C MET A 27 -8.48 10.19 -11.78
N THR A 28 -8.34 9.33 -10.78
CA THR A 28 -7.31 9.41 -9.74
C THR A 28 -6.61 8.07 -9.54
N LEU A 29 -5.46 8.10 -8.85
CA LEU A 29 -4.79 6.92 -8.30
C LEU A 29 -4.38 7.19 -6.85
N SER A 30 -4.06 6.14 -6.10
CA SER A 30 -3.36 6.23 -4.82
C SER A 30 -1.90 5.89 -5.01
N LEU A 31 -1.01 6.82 -4.65
CA LEU A 31 0.43 6.57 -4.51
C LEU A 31 0.71 6.17 -3.06
N VAL A 32 1.41 5.06 -2.87
CA VAL A 32 1.75 4.50 -1.55
C VAL A 32 3.26 4.44 -1.37
N ALA A 33 3.72 4.74 -0.16
CA ALA A 33 5.09 4.52 0.30
C ALA A 33 5.08 3.67 1.57
N VAL A 34 5.72 2.51 1.53
CA VAL A 34 5.95 1.61 2.67
C VAL A 34 7.36 1.86 3.18
N VAL A 35 7.47 2.55 4.32
CA VAL A 35 8.74 2.98 4.89
C VAL A 35 9.21 1.91 5.87
N THR A 36 10.48 1.50 5.76
CA THR A 36 11.11 0.55 6.69
C THR A 36 12.19 1.22 7.54
N ASP A 37 12.65 0.53 8.58
CA ASP A 37 13.83 0.91 9.37
C ASP A 37 15.16 0.45 8.75
N VAL A 38 15.13 -0.24 7.60
CA VAL A 38 16.34 -0.78 6.96
C VAL A 38 17.10 0.34 6.26
N ILE A 39 18.39 0.46 6.54
CA ILE A 39 19.29 1.36 5.83
C ILE A 39 20.09 0.60 4.77
N ARG A 40 20.13 1.14 3.55
CA ARG A 40 21.00 0.73 2.42
C ARG A 40 21.58 1.98 1.79
N ASP A 41 22.89 1.99 1.55
CA ASP A 41 23.62 3.14 0.98
C ASP A 41 23.34 4.47 1.72
N GLY A 42 23.25 4.40 3.05
CA GLY A 42 23.00 5.56 3.92
C GLY A 42 21.56 6.09 3.88
N LYS A 43 20.62 5.42 3.21
CA LYS A 43 19.21 5.84 3.10
C LYS A 43 18.24 4.75 3.56
N PRO A 44 17.06 5.12 4.10
CA PRO A 44 16.02 4.15 4.42
C PRO A 44 15.48 3.48 3.15
N VAL A 45 15.23 2.17 3.22
CA VAL A 45 14.56 1.42 2.17
C VAL A 45 13.06 1.72 2.22
N ILE A 46 12.53 2.24 1.12
CA ILE A 46 11.12 2.60 0.96
C ILE A 46 10.58 1.88 -0.28
N GLY A 47 9.53 1.08 -0.09
CA GLY A 47 8.78 0.48 -1.18
C GLY A 47 7.72 1.45 -1.72
N TYR A 48 7.61 1.59 -3.03
CA TYR A 48 6.61 2.44 -3.66
C TYR A 48 5.64 1.63 -4.51
N GLY A 49 4.38 2.03 -4.54
CA GLY A 49 3.36 1.41 -5.38
C GLY A 49 2.22 2.35 -5.72
N PHE A 50 1.49 2.06 -6.79
CA PHE A 50 0.28 2.78 -7.19
C PHE A 50 -0.70 1.85 -7.89
N ASN A 51 -1.99 2.19 -7.90
CA ASN A 51 -3.00 1.44 -8.65
C ASN A 51 -3.11 1.93 -10.10
N SER A 52 -3.42 1.02 -11.02
CA SER A 52 -3.69 1.32 -12.43
C SER A 52 -4.93 2.20 -12.60
N ASN A 53 -5.07 2.78 -13.80
CA ASN A 53 -6.20 3.63 -14.17
C ASN A 53 -7.55 2.89 -14.16
N GLY A 54 -8.64 3.65 -14.16
CA GLY A 54 -10.01 3.13 -14.32
C GLY A 54 -10.73 2.75 -13.02
N ARG A 55 -10.02 2.70 -11.88
CA ARG A 55 -10.59 2.31 -10.58
C ARG A 55 -10.46 3.35 -9.48
N TYR A 56 -9.96 4.55 -9.80
CA TYR A 56 -9.77 5.66 -8.86
C TYR A 56 -8.83 5.34 -7.69
N GLY A 57 -8.41 6.37 -6.96
CA GLY A 57 -7.63 6.23 -5.73
C GLY A 57 -8.44 5.55 -4.62
N GLN A 58 -7.76 4.76 -3.79
CA GLN A 58 -8.31 3.97 -2.69
C GLN A 58 -7.86 4.48 -1.32
N GLY A 59 -7.59 5.80 -1.20
CA GLY A 59 -6.98 6.38 -0.02
C GLY A 59 -7.74 6.17 1.28
N GLY A 60 -9.08 6.20 1.24
CA GLY A 60 -9.90 5.87 2.41
C GLY A 60 -9.67 4.44 2.90
N LEU A 61 -9.80 3.45 2.02
CA LEU A 61 -9.56 2.04 2.35
C LEU A 61 -8.14 1.79 2.89
N ILE A 62 -7.13 2.42 2.26
CA ILE A 62 -5.74 2.27 2.68
C ILE A 62 -5.53 2.87 4.07
N ARG A 63 -5.91 4.14 4.29
CA ARG A 63 -5.64 4.86 5.54
C ARG A 63 -6.49 4.38 6.71
N GLU A 64 -7.72 3.97 6.47
CA GLU A 64 -8.68 3.67 7.54
C GLU A 64 -8.70 2.18 7.92
N ARG A 65 -8.27 1.29 7.02
CA ARG A 65 -8.41 -0.17 7.23
C ARG A 65 -7.11 -0.93 7.06
N PHE A 66 -6.48 -0.84 5.89
CA PHE A 66 -5.37 -1.75 5.55
C PHE A 66 -4.05 -1.35 6.20
N ALA A 67 -3.63 -0.09 6.08
CA ALA A 67 -2.37 0.37 6.63
C ALA A 67 -2.31 0.25 8.17
N PRO A 68 -3.36 0.64 8.93
CA PRO A 68 -3.34 0.48 10.39
C PRO A 68 -3.15 -0.97 10.84
N ARG A 69 -3.74 -1.95 10.13
CA ARG A 69 -3.57 -3.37 10.48
C ARG A 69 -2.14 -3.86 10.31
N ILE A 70 -1.47 -3.44 9.24
CA ILE A 70 -0.06 -3.77 9.04
C ILE A 70 0.79 -3.11 10.14
N LEU A 71 0.54 -1.82 10.43
CA LEU A 71 1.31 -1.05 11.41
C LEU A 71 1.09 -1.51 12.86
N HIS A 72 -0.06 -2.10 13.17
CA HIS A 72 -0.37 -2.63 14.50
C HIS A 72 0.02 -4.11 14.67
N ALA A 73 0.39 -4.81 13.60
CA ALA A 73 0.89 -6.18 13.70
C ALA A 73 2.25 -6.21 14.40
N ALA A 74 2.52 -7.27 15.16
CA ALA A 74 3.83 -7.50 15.75
C ALA A 74 4.88 -7.61 14.63
N PRO A 75 5.94 -6.79 14.60
CA PRO A 75 6.85 -6.73 13.46
C PRO A 75 7.44 -8.08 13.04
N GLU A 76 7.80 -8.92 14.00
CA GLU A 76 8.32 -10.27 13.82
C GLU A 76 7.34 -11.21 13.11
N SER A 77 6.03 -10.95 13.23
CA SER A 77 4.99 -11.71 12.52
C SER A 77 4.93 -11.39 11.02
N LEU A 78 5.57 -10.31 10.58
CA LEU A 78 5.60 -9.86 9.18
C LEU A 78 6.86 -10.30 8.42
N LEU A 79 7.80 -10.98 9.08
CA LEU A 79 9.08 -11.37 8.50
C LEU A 79 9.06 -12.78 7.90
N ASP A 80 9.98 -13.06 6.99
CA ASP A 80 10.25 -14.41 6.50
C ASP A 80 10.76 -15.35 7.60
N ALA A 81 10.95 -16.64 7.27
CA ALA A 81 11.39 -17.65 8.24
C ALA A 81 12.81 -17.38 8.80
N GLU A 82 13.65 -16.68 8.04
CA GLU A 82 15.01 -16.32 8.44
C GLU A 82 15.03 -15.03 9.29
N GLY A 83 13.93 -14.27 9.32
CA GLY A 83 13.84 -12.96 9.96
C GLY A 83 14.60 -11.86 9.22
N GLY A 84 15.09 -12.15 8.01
CA GLY A 84 15.99 -11.31 7.24
C GLY A 84 15.29 -10.28 6.36
N ASN A 85 14.04 -10.58 5.95
CA ASN A 85 13.24 -9.70 5.10
C ASN A 85 11.74 -9.77 5.47
N LEU A 86 10.93 -8.88 4.87
CA LEU A 86 9.48 -8.96 4.95
C LEU A 86 8.98 -10.17 4.13
N ASP A 87 8.00 -10.89 4.68
CA ASP A 87 7.25 -11.92 3.97
C ASP A 87 5.98 -11.28 3.35
N PRO A 88 5.88 -11.17 2.02
CA PRO A 88 4.73 -10.55 1.38
C PRO A 88 3.39 -11.24 1.71
N GLY A 89 3.40 -12.56 1.91
CA GLY A 89 2.21 -13.34 2.26
C GLY A 89 1.74 -13.04 3.67
N LYS A 90 2.66 -12.90 4.63
CA LYS A 90 2.31 -12.53 6.01
C LYS A 90 1.82 -11.08 6.11
N VAL A 91 2.43 -10.16 5.35
CA VAL A 91 1.94 -8.76 5.27
C VAL A 91 0.53 -8.71 4.66
N TRP A 92 0.28 -9.51 3.61
CA TRP A 92 -1.06 -9.63 3.02
C TRP A 92 -2.07 -10.20 4.02
N ALA A 93 -1.72 -11.24 4.78
CA ALA A 93 -2.60 -11.79 5.80
C ALA A 93 -2.90 -10.77 6.91
N ALA A 94 -1.90 -10.00 7.34
CA ALA A 94 -2.06 -8.94 8.33
C ALA A 94 -3.06 -7.87 7.84
N MET A 95 -2.95 -7.39 6.60
CA MET A 95 -3.87 -6.36 6.09
C MET A 95 -5.33 -6.83 5.96
N PHE A 96 -5.54 -8.14 5.74
CA PHE A 96 -6.86 -8.76 5.67
C PHE A 96 -7.39 -9.31 7.01
N THR A 97 -6.67 -9.09 8.11
CA THR A 97 -7.14 -9.53 9.43
C THR A 97 -8.47 -8.88 9.77
N ASN A 98 -9.44 -9.70 10.16
CA ASN A 98 -10.82 -9.29 10.47
C ASN A 98 -11.56 -8.65 9.28
N GLU A 99 -11.16 -8.95 8.04
CA GLU A 99 -12.01 -8.75 6.87
C GLU A 99 -13.04 -9.87 6.76
N LYS A 100 -14.26 -9.52 6.38
CA LYS A 100 -15.28 -10.52 6.07
C LYS A 100 -14.82 -11.29 4.82
N PRO A 101 -14.86 -12.64 4.82
CA PRO A 101 -14.68 -13.41 3.59
C PRO A 101 -15.70 -12.95 2.54
N GLY A 102 -15.21 -12.65 1.34
CA GLY A 102 -16.03 -12.34 0.17
C GLY A 102 -16.77 -13.56 -0.36
#